data_AF-A0A6P0GI16-F1
#
_entry.id   AF-A0A6P0GI16-F1
#
_cell.length_a   1.000
_cell.length_b   1.000
_cell.length_c   1.000
_cell.angle_alpha   90.00
_cell.angle_beta   90.00
_cell.angle_gamma   90.00
#
_symmetry.space_group_name_H-M   'P 1'
#
loop_
_entity.id
_entity.type
_entity.pdbx_description
1 polymer ?
#
loop_
_entity_poly.entity_id
_entity_poly.type
_entity_poly.pdbx_seq_one_letter_code
_entity_poly.pdbx_strand_id
1 'polypeptide(L)'
;MQMLPSAVLEDPRYRVPAAPPAGAGLAWLRSQAPRSCDGPEHLRRRATVEQVLSSAVVPNSLADPTVALLEAFGLPAGRLDDVALVAAAYQPDAPQSPGADAALERLVAAYGGRSEGTAARLCLLVQVHAAMRALIGQRRTGAAGPPVPVTRRVAPDGTTVEVDLADASFGRGPHACPGRALAEAWAEVLR
;
A
#
# COMPACT_ATOMS: atom_id res chain seq x y z
N MET A 1 19.05 5.87 -11.98
CA MET A 1 19.08 4.94 -10.84
C MET A 1 19.38 3.56 -11.39
N GLN A 2 20.24 2.76 -10.75
CA GLN A 2 20.53 1.40 -11.23
C GLN A 2 19.28 0.52 -11.04
N MET A 3 18.94 -0.28 -12.06
CA MET A 3 17.86 -1.27 -12.01
C MET A 3 18.44 -2.65 -11.66
N LEU A 4 17.84 -3.35 -10.71
CA LEU A 4 18.22 -4.67 -10.23
C LEU A 4 17.09 -5.70 -10.40
N PRO A 5 17.39 -7.00 -10.50
CA PRO A 5 16.37 -8.05 -10.58
C PRO A 5 15.66 -8.26 -9.23
N SER A 6 14.44 -8.81 -9.26
CA SER A 6 13.62 -9.02 -8.05
C SER A 6 14.23 -9.96 -6.99
N ALA A 7 15.26 -10.75 -7.34
CA ALA A 7 16.00 -11.60 -6.41
C ALA A 7 16.59 -10.81 -5.22
N VAL A 8 16.92 -9.53 -5.40
CA VAL A 8 17.46 -8.70 -4.31
C VAL A 8 16.44 -8.43 -3.20
N LEU A 9 15.14 -8.66 -3.44
CA LEU A 9 14.09 -8.49 -2.43
C LEU A 9 14.18 -9.52 -1.28
N GLU A 10 14.89 -10.62 -1.50
CA GLU A 10 15.11 -11.69 -0.51
C GLU A 10 16.48 -11.54 0.20
N ASP A 11 17.35 -10.65 -0.29
CA ASP A 11 18.65 -10.37 0.32
C ASP A 11 18.50 -9.34 1.44
N PRO A 12 18.73 -9.70 2.72
CA PRO A 12 18.53 -8.79 3.85
C PRO A 12 19.48 -7.58 3.86
N ARG A 13 20.53 -7.57 3.01
CA ARG A 13 21.42 -6.41 2.86
C ARG A 13 20.78 -5.29 2.05
N TYR A 14 19.76 -5.59 1.26
CA TYR A 14 18.97 -4.60 0.52
C TYR A 14 17.75 -4.18 1.34
N ARG A 15 17.86 -3.04 2.01
CA ARG A 15 16.86 -2.56 2.96
C ARG A 15 15.76 -1.76 2.27
N VAL A 16 14.59 -1.68 2.89
CA VAL A 16 13.56 -0.74 2.40
C VAL A 16 13.95 0.70 2.73
N PRO A 17 13.67 1.67 1.84
CA PRO A 17 13.86 3.08 2.18
C PRO A 17 12.95 3.47 3.35
N ALA A 18 13.57 3.91 4.45
CA ALA A 18 12.84 4.32 5.64
C ALA A 18 12.12 5.65 5.42
N ALA A 19 10.85 5.73 5.83
CA ALA A 19 10.14 7.00 5.90
C ALA A 19 10.52 7.75 7.20
N PRO A 20 10.89 9.04 7.15
CA PRO A 20 11.18 9.81 8.36
C PRO A 20 9.98 9.83 9.32
N PRO A 21 10.20 9.78 10.65
CA PRO A 21 9.13 9.95 11.62
C PRO A 21 8.42 11.30 11.46
N ALA A 22 7.09 11.31 11.56
CA ALA A 22 6.29 12.52 11.51
C ALA A 22 5.01 12.38 12.32
N GLY A 23 4.48 13.51 12.81
CA GLY A 23 3.30 13.55 13.68
C GLY A 23 1.95 13.75 12.97
N ALA A 24 1.95 14.17 11.70
CA ALA A 24 0.74 14.45 10.94
C ALA A 24 0.90 14.23 9.43
N GLY A 25 -0.23 14.28 8.71
CA GLY A 25 -0.26 14.22 7.25
C GLY A 25 0.29 12.92 6.68
N LEU A 26 0.54 12.93 5.37
CA LEU A 26 1.07 11.79 4.62
C LEU A 26 2.42 11.32 5.15
N ALA A 27 3.23 12.24 5.66
CA ALA A 27 4.49 11.90 6.31
C ALA A 27 4.26 10.97 7.51
N TRP A 28 3.26 11.26 8.35
CA TRP A 28 2.88 10.35 9.43
C TRP A 28 2.45 8.99 8.87
N LEU A 29 1.52 8.94 7.92
CA LEU A 29 1.03 7.65 7.40
C LEU A 29 2.16 6.79 6.81
N ARG A 30 3.07 7.39 6.02
CA ARG A 30 4.25 6.70 5.48
C ARG A 30 5.18 6.21 6.58
N SER A 31 5.41 7.02 7.60
CA SER A 31 6.24 6.64 8.75
C SER A 31 5.69 5.44 9.51
N GLN A 32 4.39 5.14 9.38
CA GLN A 32 3.71 4.00 10.01
C GLN A 32 3.57 2.78 9.09
N ALA A 33 3.87 2.89 7.80
CA ALA A 33 3.64 1.82 6.84
C ALA A 33 4.71 0.72 6.97
N PRO A 34 4.33 -0.58 6.99
CA PRO A 34 5.30 -1.67 7.05
C PRO A 34 6.23 -1.68 5.82
N ARG A 35 5.76 -1.23 4.65
CA ARG A 35 6.57 -1.14 3.42
C ARG A 35 7.73 -0.12 3.48
N SER A 36 7.83 0.63 4.57
CA SER A 36 8.77 1.74 4.78
C SER A 36 9.61 1.55 6.05
N CYS A 37 9.70 0.33 6.59
CA CYS A 37 10.60 -0.03 7.67
C CYS A 37 11.04 -1.50 7.58
N ASP A 38 12.10 -1.87 8.29
CA ASP A 38 12.60 -3.24 8.40
C ASP A 38 12.61 -3.70 9.87
N GLY A 39 12.93 -4.98 10.11
CA GLY A 39 13.18 -5.51 11.45
C GLY A 39 11.93 -5.62 12.35
N PRO A 40 12.08 -5.50 13.68
CA PRO A 40 10.97 -5.70 14.63
C PRO A 40 9.77 -4.78 14.41
N GLU A 41 10.01 -3.54 13.98
CA GLU A 41 8.94 -2.58 13.69
C GLU A 41 8.12 -3.00 12.45
N HIS A 42 8.79 -3.50 11.41
CA HIS A 42 8.11 -4.11 10.27
C HIS A 42 7.24 -5.28 10.71
N LEU A 43 7.78 -6.22 11.49
CA LEU A 43 7.04 -7.40 11.95
C LEU A 43 5.78 -7.03 12.72
N ARG A 44 5.88 -6.06 13.66
CA ARG A 44 4.73 -5.58 14.44
C ARG A 44 3.65 -4.97 13.54
N ARG A 45 4.02 -3.99 12.70
CA ARG A 45 3.07 -3.30 11.82
C ARG A 45 2.47 -4.22 10.77
N ARG A 46 3.27 -5.17 10.28
CA ARG A 46 2.84 -6.21 9.34
C ARG A 46 1.78 -7.11 9.95
N ALA A 47 2.01 -7.58 11.19
CA ALA A 47 1.03 -8.39 11.91
C ALA A 47 -0.30 -7.63 12.09
N THR A 48 -0.25 -6.33 12.43
CA THR A 48 -1.46 -5.48 12.52
C THR A 48 -2.18 -5.37 11.17
N VAL A 49 -1.46 -5.20 10.06
CA VAL A 49 -2.06 -5.16 8.71
C VAL A 49 -2.69 -6.50 8.33
N GLU A 50 -2.03 -7.62 8.61
CA GLU A 50 -2.56 -8.96 8.32
C GLU A 50 -3.79 -9.28 9.16
N GLN A 51 -3.78 -8.89 10.44
CA GLN A 51 -4.95 -9.02 11.32
C GLN A 51 -6.14 -8.22 10.75
N VAL A 52 -5.93 -6.97 10.36
CA VAL A 52 -6.98 -6.15 9.73
C VAL A 52 -7.48 -6.81 8.45
N LEU A 53 -6.58 -7.25 7.56
CA LEU A 53 -6.94 -7.88 6.29
C LEU A 53 -7.78 -9.16 6.49
N SER A 54 -7.37 -10.01 7.43
CA SER A 54 -8.06 -11.27 7.74
C SER A 54 -9.49 -11.07 8.25
N SER A 55 -9.74 -9.95 8.92
CA SER A 55 -11.07 -9.60 9.45
C SER A 55 -12.00 -8.95 8.44
N ALA A 56 -11.49 -8.44 7.31
CA ALA A 56 -12.15 -7.37 6.58
C ALA A 56 -12.92 -7.76 5.33
N VAL A 57 -12.61 -8.85 4.61
CA VAL A 57 -13.22 -9.02 3.28
C VAL A 57 -13.40 -10.47 2.86
N VAL A 58 -14.64 -10.79 2.47
CA VAL A 58 -14.95 -11.89 1.55
C VAL A 58 -15.25 -11.28 0.17
N PRO A 59 -14.39 -11.48 -0.85
CA PRO A 59 -14.58 -10.89 -2.17
C PRO A 59 -15.69 -11.63 -2.93
N ASN A 60 -16.95 -11.29 -2.67
CA ASN A 60 -18.11 -11.81 -3.40
C ASN A 60 -18.94 -10.72 -4.09
N SER A 61 -18.42 -9.49 -4.21
CA SER A 61 -19.15 -8.37 -4.80
C SER A 61 -18.46 -7.82 -6.05
N LEU A 62 -19.28 -7.33 -6.99
CA LEU A 62 -18.86 -6.51 -8.13
C LEU A 62 -18.58 -5.04 -7.73
N ALA A 63 -18.57 -4.72 -6.42
CA ALA A 63 -18.36 -3.36 -5.94
C ALA A 63 -16.90 -2.90 -6.14
N ASP A 64 -16.68 -1.58 -6.21
CA ASP A 64 -15.34 -1.01 -6.20
C ASP A 64 -14.59 -1.49 -4.94
N PRO A 65 -13.40 -2.11 -5.06
CA PRO A 65 -12.66 -2.64 -3.91
C PRO A 65 -12.36 -1.62 -2.82
N THR A 66 -12.19 -0.34 -3.19
CA THR A 66 -11.96 0.74 -2.23
C THR A 66 -13.22 0.99 -1.40
N VAL A 67 -14.39 1.02 -2.06
CA VAL A 67 -15.67 1.22 -1.38
C VAL A 67 -15.98 0.04 -0.47
N ALA A 68 -15.78 -1.19 -0.94
CA ALA A 68 -15.97 -2.39 -0.12
C ALA A 68 -15.09 -2.37 1.14
N LEU A 69 -13.84 -1.89 1.04
CA LEU A 69 -12.97 -1.74 2.21
C LEU A 69 -13.35 -0.58 3.13
N LEU A 70 -13.84 0.54 2.58
CA LEU A 70 -14.36 1.63 3.41
C LEU A 70 -15.48 1.10 4.32
N GLU A 71 -16.45 0.40 3.74
CA GLU A 71 -17.58 -0.17 4.46
C GLU A 71 -17.13 -1.22 5.47
N ALA A 72 -16.25 -2.14 5.08
CA ALA A 72 -15.68 -3.16 5.96
C ALA A 72 -14.91 -2.55 7.15
N PHE A 73 -14.31 -1.38 6.96
CA PHE A 73 -13.62 -0.65 8.03
C PHE A 73 -14.53 0.30 8.81
N GLY A 74 -15.85 0.28 8.58
CA GLY A 74 -16.81 1.10 9.29
C GLY A 74 -16.79 2.58 8.87
N LEU A 75 -16.26 2.89 7.69
CA LEU A 75 -16.29 4.22 7.09
C LEU A 75 -17.39 4.33 6.03
N PRO A 76 -18.02 5.50 5.86
CA PRO A 76 -19.00 5.68 4.81
C PRO A 76 -18.35 5.73 3.42
N ALA A 77 -19.02 5.16 2.42
CA ALA A 77 -18.59 5.17 1.01
C ALA A 77 -18.29 6.59 0.48
N GLY A 78 -18.94 7.63 1.02
CA GLY A 78 -18.69 9.04 0.71
C GLY A 78 -17.27 9.54 1.04
N ARG A 79 -16.40 8.70 1.63
CA ARG A 79 -14.97 8.97 1.84
C ARG A 79 -14.07 8.54 0.69
N LEU A 80 -14.63 8.02 -0.40
CA LEU A 80 -13.85 7.59 -1.56
C LEU A 80 -12.92 8.69 -2.10
N ASP A 81 -13.41 9.94 -2.19
CA ASP A 81 -12.60 11.06 -2.68
C ASP A 81 -11.45 11.41 -1.73
N ASP A 82 -11.67 11.29 -0.41
CA ASP A 82 -10.62 11.47 0.59
C ASP A 82 -9.51 10.41 0.38
N VAL A 83 -9.90 9.13 0.17
CA VAL A 83 -8.94 8.05 -0.11
C VAL A 83 -8.20 8.29 -1.43
N ALA A 84 -8.90 8.72 -2.48
CA ALA A 84 -8.30 8.98 -3.79
C ALA A 84 -7.24 10.09 -3.73
N LEU A 85 -7.53 11.19 -3.03
CA LEU A 85 -6.58 12.29 -2.80
C LEU A 85 -5.33 11.83 -2.06
N VAL A 86 -5.52 11.05 -0.98
CA VAL A 86 -4.39 10.50 -0.21
C VAL A 86 -3.58 9.53 -1.06
N ALA A 87 -4.24 8.64 -1.80
CA ALA A 87 -3.57 7.65 -2.63
C ALA A 87 -2.73 8.26 -3.76
N ALA A 88 -3.26 9.31 -4.41
CA ALA A 88 -2.54 10.05 -5.45
C ALA A 88 -1.24 10.70 -4.93
N ALA A 89 -1.19 11.08 -3.66
CA ALA A 89 -0.03 11.72 -3.04
C ALA A 89 0.80 10.76 -2.14
N TYR A 90 0.45 9.47 -2.05
CA TYR A 90 1.07 8.54 -1.10
C TYR A 90 2.47 8.07 -1.50
N GLN A 91 2.75 7.91 -2.79
CA GLN A 91 4.10 7.51 -3.22
C GLN A 91 5.12 8.60 -2.85
N PRO A 92 6.33 8.26 -2.36
CA PRO A 92 7.30 9.26 -1.89
C PRO A 92 7.69 10.33 -2.92
N ASP A 93 7.62 9.98 -4.20
CA ASP A 93 7.91 10.82 -5.36
C ASP A 93 6.68 11.51 -5.96
N ALA A 94 5.47 11.17 -5.48
CA ALA A 94 4.27 11.86 -5.91
C ALA A 94 4.24 13.29 -5.36
N PRO A 95 3.72 14.28 -6.14
CA PRO A 95 3.53 15.64 -5.65
C PRO A 95 2.75 15.64 -4.34
N GLN A 96 3.34 16.26 -3.31
CA GLN A 96 2.66 16.46 -2.04
C GLN A 96 1.65 17.59 -2.19
N SER A 97 0.48 17.44 -1.58
CA SER A 97 -0.56 18.46 -1.61
C SER A 97 -1.15 18.69 -0.21
N PRO A 98 -1.33 19.96 0.21
CA PRO A 98 -2.04 20.26 1.45
C PRO A 98 -3.46 19.67 1.48
N GLY A 99 -4.09 19.51 0.30
CA GLY A 99 -5.40 18.87 0.18
C GLY A 99 -5.38 17.39 0.52
N ALA A 100 -4.32 16.66 0.16
CA ALA A 100 -4.15 15.25 0.50
C ALA A 100 -3.86 15.06 1.99
N ASP A 101 -3.06 15.95 2.60
CA ASP A 101 -2.88 15.96 4.06
C ASP A 101 -4.22 16.22 4.76
N ALA A 102 -4.99 17.24 4.35
CA ALA A 102 -6.30 17.52 4.93
C ALA A 102 -7.30 16.36 4.75
N ALA A 103 -7.27 15.66 3.62
CA ALA A 103 -8.07 14.46 3.39
C ALA A 103 -7.69 13.32 4.35
N LEU A 104 -6.38 13.10 4.53
CA LEU A 104 -5.90 12.13 5.50
C LEU A 104 -6.34 12.48 6.92
N GLU A 105 -6.26 13.75 7.32
CA GLU A 105 -6.69 14.20 8.65
C GLU A 105 -8.18 13.94 8.90
N ARG A 106 -9.05 14.12 7.89
CA ARG A 106 -10.47 13.75 8.00
C ARG A 106 -10.66 12.24 8.20
N LEU A 107 -9.89 11.42 7.50
CA LEU A 107 -9.94 9.96 7.66
C LEU A 107 -9.44 9.52 9.04
N VAL A 108 -8.36 10.12 9.54
CA VAL A 108 -7.83 9.89 10.89
C VAL A 108 -8.86 10.29 11.95
N ALA A 109 -9.51 11.45 11.79
CA ALA A 109 -10.56 11.90 12.69
C ALA A 109 -11.76 10.94 12.70
N ALA A 110 -12.14 10.38 11.55
CA ALA A 110 -13.21 9.39 11.46
C ALA A 110 -12.91 8.09 12.24
N TYR A 111 -11.63 7.76 12.44
CA TYR A 111 -11.20 6.65 13.29
C TYR A 111 -10.95 7.04 14.77
N GLY A 112 -11.26 8.28 15.16
CA GLY A 112 -11.05 8.77 16.53
C GLY A 112 -9.60 9.15 16.85
N GLY A 113 -8.72 9.23 15.84
CA GLY A 113 -7.35 9.69 15.99
C GLY A 113 -6.29 8.72 15.50
N ARG A 114 -5.03 9.08 15.76
CA ARG A 114 -3.86 8.34 15.30
C ARG A 114 -3.58 7.16 16.21
N SER A 115 -3.49 5.99 15.61
CA SER A 115 -3.03 4.76 16.24
C SER A 115 -2.38 3.87 15.18
N GLU A 116 -1.66 2.83 15.60
CA GLU A 116 -1.14 1.83 14.67
C GLU A 116 -2.29 1.14 13.90
N GLY A 117 -3.42 0.87 14.56
CA GLY A 117 -4.60 0.30 13.92
C GLY A 117 -5.25 1.25 12.90
N THR A 118 -5.26 2.56 13.16
CA THR A 118 -5.70 3.58 12.20
C THR A 118 -4.79 3.58 10.99
N ALA A 119 -3.46 3.60 11.21
CA ALA A 119 -2.48 3.58 10.13
C ALA A 119 -2.58 2.32 9.27
N ALA A 120 -2.78 1.14 9.87
CA ALA A 120 -2.95 -0.12 9.14
C ALA A 120 -4.14 -0.10 8.17
N ARG A 121 -5.31 0.37 8.63
CA ARG A 121 -6.52 0.50 7.79
C ARG A 121 -6.31 1.51 6.66
N LEU A 122 -5.72 2.67 6.96
CA LEU A 122 -5.46 3.70 5.95
C LEU A 122 -4.42 3.27 4.92
N CYS A 123 -3.35 2.56 5.36
CA CYS A 123 -2.37 1.99 4.45
C CYS A 123 -2.98 0.96 3.50
N LEU A 124 -3.94 0.16 3.97
CA LEU A 124 -4.68 -0.79 3.14
C LEU A 124 -5.59 -0.06 2.14
N LEU A 125 -6.39 0.91 2.59
CA LEU A 125 -7.27 1.69 1.70
C LEU A 125 -6.50 2.36 0.56
N VAL A 126 -5.40 3.04 0.88
CA VAL A 126 -4.57 3.74 -0.09
C VAL A 126 -3.93 2.79 -1.09
N GLN A 127 -3.36 1.68 -0.62
CA GLN A 127 -2.70 0.72 -1.49
C GLN A 127 -3.71 -0.03 -2.36
N VAL A 128 -4.86 -0.41 -1.82
CA VAL A 128 -5.93 -1.03 -2.61
C VAL A 128 -6.44 -0.06 -3.67
N HIS A 129 -6.70 1.20 -3.31
CA HIS A 129 -7.18 2.18 -4.29
C HIS A 129 -6.24 2.30 -5.50
N ALA A 130 -4.94 2.51 -5.30
CA ALA A 130 -4.01 2.66 -6.40
C ALA A 130 -3.69 1.34 -7.12
N ALA A 131 -3.28 0.31 -6.37
CA ALA A 131 -2.79 -0.94 -6.96
C ALA A 131 -3.91 -1.81 -7.54
N MET A 132 -5.10 -1.87 -6.90
CA MET A 132 -6.22 -2.62 -7.47
C MET A 132 -6.79 -1.94 -8.70
N ARG A 133 -6.89 -0.60 -8.73
CA ARG A 133 -7.32 0.09 -9.96
C ARG A 133 -6.39 -0.19 -11.12
N ALA A 134 -5.07 -0.17 -10.87
CA ALA A 134 -4.08 -0.55 -11.88
C ALA A 134 -4.24 -2.02 -12.32
N LEU A 135 -4.39 -2.96 -11.38
CA LEU A 135 -4.58 -4.39 -11.66
C LEU A 135 -5.86 -4.65 -12.47
N ILE A 136 -6.99 -4.09 -12.05
CA ILE A 136 -8.28 -4.20 -12.75
C ILE A 136 -8.18 -3.58 -14.14
N GLY A 137 -7.54 -2.41 -14.26
CA GLY A 137 -7.29 -1.76 -15.54
C GLY A 137 -6.49 -2.66 -16.50
N GLN A 138 -5.39 -3.27 -16.01
CA GLN A 138 -4.59 -4.22 -16.79
C GLN A 138 -5.39 -5.44 -17.22
N ARG A 139 -6.21 -6.02 -16.34
CA ARG A 139 -7.05 -7.18 -16.67
C ARG A 139 -8.07 -6.86 -17.77
N ARG A 140 -8.72 -5.69 -17.69
CA ARG A 140 -9.70 -5.25 -18.69
C ARG A 140 -9.09 -4.99 -20.07
N THR A 141 -7.86 -4.49 -20.12
CA THR A 141 -7.17 -4.18 -21.40
C THR A 141 -6.30 -5.33 -21.91
N GLY A 142 -6.12 -6.40 -21.13
CA GLY A 142 -5.19 -7.49 -21.43
C GLY A 142 -3.71 -7.06 -21.36
N ALA A 143 -3.40 -5.93 -20.73
CA ALA A 143 -2.03 -5.45 -20.60
C ALA A 143 -1.19 -6.42 -19.75
N ALA A 144 -0.01 -6.77 -20.25
CA ALA A 144 0.95 -7.61 -19.54
C ALA A 144 1.77 -6.81 -18.52
N GLY A 145 2.38 -7.52 -17.57
CA GLY A 145 3.25 -6.94 -16.54
C GLY A 145 2.54 -6.65 -15.21
N PRO A 146 3.31 -6.25 -14.18
CA PRO A 146 2.78 -5.99 -12.85
C PRO A 146 2.05 -4.63 -12.77
N PRO A 147 1.05 -4.46 -11.88
CA PRO A 147 0.39 -3.17 -11.63
C PRO A 147 1.34 -2.10 -11.09
N VAL A 148 2.40 -2.55 -10.39
CA VAL A 148 3.51 -1.73 -9.90
C VAL A 148 4.79 -2.31 -10.50
N PRO A 149 5.42 -1.64 -11.49
CA PRO A 149 6.55 -2.21 -12.23
C PRO A 149 7.87 -2.17 -11.48
N VAL A 150 8.03 -1.22 -10.56
CA VAL A 150 9.30 -0.96 -9.90
C VAL A 150 9.09 -0.69 -8.42
N THR A 151 10.00 -1.17 -7.60
CA THR A 151 10.16 -0.73 -6.20
C THR A 151 11.58 -0.23 -5.95
N ARG A 152 11.84 0.35 -4.78
CA ARG A 152 13.16 0.89 -4.41
C ARG A 152 13.75 0.15 -3.23
N ARG A 153 15.07 0.02 -3.19
CA ARG A 153 15.85 -0.50 -2.07
C ARG A 153 17.05 0.39 -1.78
N VAL A 154 17.53 0.35 -0.54
CA VAL A 154 18.82 0.89 -0.15
C VAL A 154 19.83 -0.25 -0.24
N ALA A 155 20.77 -0.15 -1.17
CA ALA A 155 21.83 -1.12 -1.39
C ALA A 155 22.85 -1.13 -0.23
N PRO A 156 23.73 -2.14 -0.14
CA PRO A 156 24.70 -2.26 0.97
C PRO A 156 25.67 -1.06 1.07
N ASP A 157 25.94 -0.39 -0.04
CA ASP A 157 26.76 0.82 -0.12
C ASP A 157 26.00 2.11 0.27
N GLY A 158 24.73 2.00 0.63
CA GLY A 158 23.86 3.10 1.02
C GLY A 158 23.14 3.80 -0.15
N THR A 159 23.41 3.41 -1.40
CA THR A 159 22.74 4.01 -2.57
C THR A 159 21.31 3.52 -2.72
N THR A 160 20.43 4.35 -3.30
CA THR A 160 19.08 3.91 -3.67
C THR A 160 19.12 3.27 -5.06
N VAL A 161 18.56 2.08 -5.16
CA VAL A 161 18.43 1.30 -6.40
C VAL A 161 16.96 1.03 -6.69
N GLU A 162 16.64 0.85 -7.97
CA GLU A 162 15.33 0.37 -8.43
C GLU A 162 15.39 -1.14 -8.61
N VAL A 163 14.26 -1.78 -8.34
CA VAL A 163 14.10 -3.22 -8.47
C VAL A 163 12.92 -3.48 -9.39
N ASP A 164 13.19 -4.21 -10.48
CA ASP A 164 12.18 -4.64 -11.43
C ASP A 164 11.27 -5.70 -10.81
N LEU A 165 9.95 -5.51 -10.93
CA LEU A 165 8.92 -6.41 -10.41
C LEU A 165 8.24 -7.25 -11.50
N ALA A 166 8.79 -7.29 -12.72
CA ALA A 166 8.23 -8.05 -13.84
C ALA A 166 7.92 -9.52 -13.50
N ASP A 167 8.77 -10.19 -12.71
CA ASP A 167 8.61 -11.57 -12.24
C ASP A 167 8.16 -11.67 -10.77
N ALA A 168 7.76 -10.55 -10.17
CA ALA A 168 7.43 -10.40 -8.76
C ALA A 168 6.31 -9.37 -8.54
N SER A 169 5.17 -9.50 -9.24
CA SER A 169 4.07 -8.53 -9.22
C SER A 169 3.51 -8.20 -7.83
N PHE A 170 3.72 -9.09 -6.87
CA PHE A 170 3.33 -8.95 -5.47
C PHE A 170 4.54 -8.87 -4.52
N GLY A 171 5.74 -8.60 -5.03
CA GLY A 171 6.99 -8.62 -4.28
C GLY A 171 7.43 -10.03 -3.89
N ARG A 172 8.54 -10.10 -3.13
CA ARG A 172 9.15 -11.33 -2.61
C ARG A 172 9.69 -11.10 -1.19
N GLY A 173 10.02 -12.20 -0.50
CA GLY A 173 10.66 -12.17 0.80
C GLY A 173 9.80 -11.54 1.92
N PRO A 174 10.43 -10.97 2.96
CA PRO A 174 9.73 -10.41 4.12
C PRO A 174 8.70 -9.33 3.79
N HIS A 175 8.86 -8.65 2.64
CA HIS A 175 8.00 -7.56 2.17
C HIS A 175 7.01 -7.98 1.07
N ALA A 176 6.84 -9.27 0.81
CA ALA A 176 5.82 -9.75 -0.12
C ALA A 176 4.42 -9.26 0.29
N CYS A 177 3.59 -8.89 -0.68
CA CYS A 177 2.30 -8.26 -0.45
C CYS A 177 1.35 -9.16 0.38
N PRO A 178 0.85 -8.71 1.54
CA PRO A 178 -0.09 -9.50 2.35
C PRO A 178 -1.45 -9.63 1.65
N GLY A 179 -1.78 -8.68 0.78
CA GLY A 179 -3.05 -8.59 0.07
C GLY A 179 -3.14 -9.44 -1.19
N ARG A 180 -2.15 -10.28 -1.52
CA ARG A 180 -2.09 -11.01 -2.80
C ARG A 180 -3.37 -11.83 -3.07
N ALA A 181 -3.75 -12.68 -2.12
CA ALA A 181 -4.92 -13.56 -2.29
C ALA A 181 -6.21 -12.76 -2.49
N LEU A 182 -6.37 -11.66 -1.74
CA LEU A 182 -7.54 -10.78 -1.87
C LEU A 182 -7.55 -10.03 -3.22
N ALA A 183 -6.39 -9.53 -3.65
CA ALA A 183 -6.23 -8.86 -4.93
C ALA A 183 -6.53 -9.81 -6.12
N GLU A 184 -6.02 -11.03 -6.07
CA GLU A 184 -6.28 -12.05 -7.10
C GLU A 184 -7.77 -12.44 -7.13
N ALA A 185 -8.41 -12.62 -5.97
CA ALA A 185 -9.84 -12.94 -5.90
C ALA A 185 -10.73 -11.83 -6.48
N TRP A 186 -10.48 -10.55 -6.15
CA TRP A 186 -11.20 -9.44 -6.79
C TRP A 186 -10.92 -9.32 -8.28
N ALA A 187 -9.66 -9.51 -8.69
CA ALA A 187 -9.28 -9.44 -10.09
C ALA A 187 -9.88 -10.58 -10.92
N GLU A 188 -10.35 -11.67 -10.31
CA GLU A 188 -11.14 -12.71 -10.97
C GLU A 188 -12.61 -12.29 -11.12
N VAL A 189 -13.21 -11.73 -10.06
CA VAL A 189 -14.61 -11.30 -10.05
C VAL A 189 -14.87 -10.11 -10.98
N LEU A 190 -13.89 -9.21 -11.15
CA LEU A 190 -14.03 -7.96 -11.89
C LEU A 190 -13.50 -8.01 -13.33
N ARG A 191 -13.22 -9.21 -13.86
CA ARG A 191 -12.77 -9.41 -15.25
C ARG A 191 -13.81 -8.97 -16.27
#